data_AF-A0A7C6CC90-F1
#
_entry.id   AF-A0A7C6CC90-F1
#
_cell.length_a   1.000
_cell.length_b   1.000
_cell.length_c   1.000
_cell.angle_alpha   90.00
_cell.angle_beta   90.00
_cell.angle_gamma   90.00
#
_symmetry.space_group_name_H-M   'P 1'
#
loop_
_entity.id
_entity.type
_entity.pdbx_description
1 polymer ?
#
loop_
_entity_poly.entity_id
_entity_poly.type
_entity_poly.pdbx_seq_one_letter_code
_entity_poly.pdbx_strand_id
1 'polypeptide(L)'
;MAKWLSELTPEFYIFLSLFFVLLILMVVLLIIIKRVNERVGSQDFEILESIAEHDKNYFYYITVVNKSLSPNFINQIGFIRGNVRHILEDKNNPIAPRNKYQTKILMDEILTITNHNIKKFKKVVLFAENEIGLRKTLKPKRLNKFLKREYILDKKEKSLTRKKERFDTGSYNFWERSLLIIKLLFRPFYKLHQRLKFSTNKVLKEAEIRRIQKAEHDRIEFKLHETAAKVNELRVKEETSRENRTRETELELLKQQKAYEIESLKQAELNKIFEKEKAKISAINVKEEVKKYFREKPISFNKAEHDLEKEQQQALEPEPPQEKLVEEKATVEEEGIFNIEAGKQKETIDYEALTVVELKEIAKENGLTNYSSLRKRELIALIRTTKEG
;
A
#
# COMPACT_ATOMS: atom_id res chain seq x y z
N MET A 1 -10.21 -10.15 -67.44
CA MET A 1 -9.48 -9.55 -66.29
C MET A 1 -9.65 -8.04 -66.31
N ALA A 2 -8.62 -7.19 -66.44
CA ALA A 2 -8.72 -5.75 -66.15
C ALA A 2 -9.90 -5.01 -66.82
N LYS A 3 -10.11 -5.15 -68.14
CA LYS A 3 -11.23 -4.52 -68.87
C LYS A 3 -12.62 -4.91 -68.33
N TRP A 4 -12.80 -6.18 -67.98
CA TRP A 4 -14.05 -6.70 -67.41
C TRP A 4 -14.35 -6.08 -66.04
N LEU A 5 -13.32 -5.71 -65.26
CA LEU A 5 -13.53 -5.02 -63.99
C LEU A 5 -14.10 -3.61 -64.23
N SER A 6 -13.54 -2.86 -65.19
CA SER A 6 -14.01 -1.51 -65.54
C SER A 6 -15.42 -1.44 -66.16
N GLU A 7 -16.04 -2.58 -66.47
CA GLU A 7 -17.40 -2.68 -67.02
C GLU A 7 -18.47 -2.98 -65.93
N LEU A 8 -18.05 -3.20 -64.67
CA LEU A 8 -18.94 -3.49 -63.54
C LEU A 8 -19.61 -2.23 -62.97
N THR A 9 -20.87 -2.34 -62.54
CA THR A 9 -21.61 -1.21 -61.92
C THR A 9 -21.00 -0.82 -60.56
N PRO A 10 -21.10 0.46 -60.13
CA PRO A 10 -20.63 0.88 -58.80
C PRO A 10 -21.23 0.08 -57.64
N GLU A 11 -22.48 -0.35 -57.79
CA GLU A 11 -23.20 -1.22 -56.85
C GLU A 11 -22.48 -2.57 -56.67
N PHE A 12 -22.00 -3.18 -57.76
CA PHE A 12 -21.26 -4.45 -57.70
C PHE A 12 -19.97 -4.32 -56.89
N TYR A 13 -19.27 -3.19 -57.01
CA TYR A 13 -18.09 -2.90 -56.18
C TYR A 13 -18.44 -2.79 -54.68
N ILE A 14 -19.59 -2.22 -54.34
CA ILE A 14 -20.09 -2.14 -52.95
C ILE A 14 -20.41 -3.53 -52.43
N PHE A 15 -21.14 -4.36 -53.19
CA PHE A 15 -21.44 -5.75 -52.81
C PHE A 15 -20.19 -6.61 -52.67
N LEU A 16 -19.22 -6.48 -53.59
CA LEU A 16 -17.96 -7.20 -53.54
C LEU A 16 -17.12 -6.81 -52.31
N SER A 17 -17.06 -5.51 -52.01
CA SER A 17 -16.40 -4.98 -50.80
C SER A 17 -17.05 -5.50 -49.51
N LEU A 18 -18.38 -5.44 -49.43
CA LEU A 18 -19.16 -6.00 -48.32
C LEU A 18 -18.88 -7.50 -48.14
N PHE A 19 -18.87 -8.27 -49.24
CA PHE A 19 -18.58 -9.70 -49.23
C PHE A 19 -17.17 -9.99 -48.69
N PHE A 20 -16.14 -9.23 -49.11
CA PHE A 20 -14.79 -9.36 -48.57
C PHE A 20 -14.73 -9.06 -47.07
N VAL A 21 -15.41 -8.01 -46.59
CA VAL A 21 -15.49 -7.69 -45.15
C VAL A 21 -16.17 -8.82 -44.37
N LEU A 22 -17.27 -9.37 -44.88
CA LEU A 22 -18.02 -10.45 -44.27
C LEU A 22 -17.20 -11.75 -44.24
N LEU A 23 -16.46 -12.06 -45.31
CA LEU A 23 -15.53 -13.19 -45.38
C LEU A 23 -14.39 -13.07 -44.37
N ILE A 24 -13.78 -11.88 -44.25
CA ILE A 24 -12.75 -11.60 -43.23
C ILE A 24 -13.32 -11.80 -41.81
N LEU A 25 -14.52 -11.29 -41.54
CA LEU A 25 -15.19 -11.46 -40.26
C LEU A 25 -15.49 -12.94 -39.96
N MET A 26 -15.91 -13.71 -40.96
CA MET A 26 -16.15 -15.16 -40.84
C MET A 26 -14.85 -15.92 -40.53
N VAL A 27 -13.72 -15.55 -41.15
CA VAL A 27 -12.40 -16.12 -40.87
C VAL A 27 -11.95 -15.78 -39.44
N VAL A 28 -12.18 -14.55 -38.97
CA VAL A 28 -11.91 -14.15 -37.58
C VAL A 28 -12.75 -14.96 -36.59
N LEU A 29 -14.05 -15.16 -36.87
CA LEU A 29 -14.91 -16.01 -36.05
C LEU A 29 -14.42 -17.46 -36.01
N LEU A 30 -14.00 -18.06 -37.14
CA LEU A 30 -13.41 -19.40 -37.15
C LEU A 30 -12.12 -19.49 -36.33
N ILE A 31 -11.26 -18.47 -36.36
CA ILE A 31 -10.04 -18.41 -35.53
C ILE A 31 -10.38 -18.34 -34.04
N ILE A 32 -11.42 -17.60 -33.66
CA ILE A 32 -11.91 -17.51 -32.28
C ILE A 32 -12.52 -18.86 -31.85
N ILE A 33 -13.43 -19.43 -32.64
CA ILE A 33 -14.09 -20.72 -32.37
C ILE A 33 -13.04 -21.83 -32.23
N LYS A 34 -12.04 -21.89 -33.12
CA LYS A 34 -10.92 -22.84 -33.01
C LYS A 34 -10.17 -22.68 -31.70
N ARG A 35 -9.77 -21.46 -31.32
CA ARG A 35 -9.06 -21.18 -30.05
C ARG A 35 -9.91 -21.49 -28.81
N VAL A 36 -11.24 -21.36 -28.90
CA VAL A 36 -12.15 -21.71 -27.80
C VAL A 36 -12.30 -23.23 -27.72
N ASN A 37 -12.52 -23.92 -28.84
CA ASN A 37 -12.62 -25.38 -28.88
C ASN A 37 -11.32 -26.06 -28.40
N GLU A 38 -10.16 -25.54 -28.79
CA GLU A 38 -8.84 -25.96 -28.27
C GLU A 38 -8.75 -25.83 -26.74
N ARG A 39 -9.39 -24.85 -26.10
CA ARG A 39 -9.38 -24.64 -24.64
C ARG A 39 -10.47 -25.39 -23.88
N VAL A 40 -11.60 -25.67 -24.53
CA VAL A 40 -12.76 -26.35 -23.93
C VAL A 40 -12.63 -27.86 -24.07
N GLY A 41 -12.26 -28.34 -25.26
CA GLY A 41 -12.13 -29.75 -25.59
C GLY A 41 -10.79 -30.40 -25.20
N SER A 42 -9.70 -29.64 -25.12
CA SER A 42 -8.42 -30.20 -24.66
C SER A 42 -8.23 -30.05 -23.15
N GLN A 43 -7.70 -31.09 -22.51
CA GLN A 43 -7.17 -31.08 -21.16
C GLN A 43 -5.83 -30.31 -21.11
N ASP A 44 -5.84 -29.01 -21.43
CA ASP A 44 -4.63 -28.19 -21.44
C ASP A 44 -4.08 -27.94 -20.02
N PHE A 45 -2.76 -28.03 -19.87
CA PHE A 45 -2.07 -27.75 -18.62
C PHE A 45 -0.72 -27.06 -18.85
N GLU A 46 -0.27 -26.35 -17.83
CA GLU A 46 1.03 -25.68 -17.77
C GLU A 46 1.88 -26.25 -16.64
N ILE A 47 3.20 -26.27 -16.83
CA ILE A 47 4.16 -26.72 -15.82
C ILE A 47 5.02 -25.54 -15.39
N LEU A 48 5.12 -25.30 -14.09
CA LEU A 48 5.91 -24.24 -13.47
C LEU A 48 6.99 -24.84 -12.54
N GLU A 49 8.14 -24.17 -12.43
CA GLU A 49 9.25 -24.58 -11.54
C GLU A 49 9.53 -23.56 -10.43
N SER A 50 9.71 -24.07 -9.21
CA SER A 50 10.36 -23.32 -8.13
C SER A 50 11.35 -24.20 -7.36
N ILE A 51 12.33 -23.54 -6.75
CA ILE A 51 13.28 -24.13 -5.80
C ILE A 51 13.12 -23.31 -4.53
N ALA A 52 13.00 -23.97 -3.39
CA ALA A 52 13.13 -23.34 -2.08
C ALA A 52 14.15 -24.11 -1.23
N GLU A 53 14.72 -23.41 -0.26
CA GLU A 53 15.60 -23.97 0.76
C GLU A 53 14.79 -24.05 2.05
N HIS A 54 14.72 -25.22 2.68
CA HIS A 54 14.10 -25.43 4.00
C HIS A 54 15.08 -26.28 4.82
N ASP A 55 15.44 -25.83 6.02
CA ASP A 55 16.29 -26.58 6.96
C ASP A 55 17.64 -27.02 6.34
N LYS A 56 18.25 -26.13 5.54
CA LYS A 56 19.47 -26.33 4.72
C LYS A 56 19.32 -27.31 3.55
N ASN A 57 18.18 -27.97 3.40
CA ASN A 57 17.87 -28.87 2.28
C ASN A 57 17.21 -28.10 1.13
N TYR A 58 17.64 -28.39 -0.09
CA TYR A 58 16.99 -27.85 -1.29
C TYR A 58 15.83 -28.75 -1.74
N PHE A 59 14.67 -28.15 -1.95
CA PHE A 59 13.49 -28.81 -2.49
C PHE A 59 13.12 -28.24 -3.85
N TYR A 60 12.88 -29.13 -4.82
CA TYR A 60 12.33 -28.77 -6.11
C TYR A 60 10.81 -28.96 -6.09
N TYR A 61 10.09 -27.92 -6.48
CA TYR A 61 8.65 -27.94 -6.58
C TYR A 61 8.24 -27.83 -8.04
N ILE A 62 7.48 -28.84 -8.49
CA ILE A 62 6.85 -28.87 -9.80
C ILE A 62 5.38 -28.59 -9.58
N THR A 63 4.90 -27.47 -10.10
CA THR A 63 3.47 -27.12 -10.08
C THR A 63 2.89 -27.38 -11.45
N VAL A 64 1.89 -28.26 -11.53
CA VAL A 64 1.08 -28.46 -12.74
C VAL A 64 -0.23 -27.69 -12.57
N VAL A 65 -0.48 -26.72 -13.43
CA VAL A 65 -1.67 -25.86 -13.41
C VAL A 65 -2.61 -26.32 -14.52
N ASN A 66 -3.82 -26.75 -14.17
CA ASN A 66 -4.84 -27.09 -15.13
C ASN A 66 -5.42 -25.80 -15.74
N LYS A 67 -5.40 -25.69 -17.08
CA LYS A 67 -5.92 -24.54 -17.83
C LYS A 67 -7.27 -24.82 -18.50
N SER A 68 -7.68 -26.09 -18.60
CA SER A 68 -8.97 -26.45 -19.17
C SER A 68 -10.12 -26.19 -18.19
N LEU A 69 -11.35 -26.26 -18.72
CA LEU A 69 -12.58 -26.23 -17.93
C LEU A 69 -13.02 -27.62 -17.44
N SER A 70 -12.28 -28.66 -17.83
CA SER A 70 -12.47 -30.07 -17.46
C SER A 70 -11.49 -30.51 -16.36
N PRO A 71 -11.78 -31.56 -15.57
CA PRO A 71 -10.77 -32.19 -14.74
C PRO A 71 -9.68 -32.80 -15.62
N ASN A 72 -8.43 -32.76 -15.13
CA ASN A 72 -7.25 -33.20 -15.86
C ASN A 72 -6.47 -34.21 -15.02
N PHE A 73 -6.31 -35.42 -15.55
CA PHE A 73 -5.73 -36.57 -14.85
C PHE A 73 -4.25 -36.70 -15.22
N ILE A 74 -3.36 -36.18 -14.38
CA ILE A 74 -1.90 -36.22 -14.63
C ILE A 74 -1.36 -37.54 -14.11
N ASN A 75 -0.88 -38.41 -15.00
CA ASN A 75 -0.34 -39.73 -14.64
C ASN A 75 1.14 -39.66 -14.28
N GLN A 76 1.94 -38.95 -15.08
CA GLN A 76 3.40 -38.95 -14.93
C GLN A 76 3.99 -37.54 -14.88
N ILE A 77 4.93 -37.36 -13.95
CA ILE A 77 5.79 -36.18 -13.85
C ILE A 77 7.25 -36.65 -13.84
N GLY A 78 8.11 -36.06 -14.67
CA GLY A 78 9.46 -36.58 -14.84
C GLY A 78 10.45 -35.69 -15.60
N PHE A 79 11.67 -36.20 -15.77
CA PHE A 79 12.77 -35.55 -16.46
C PHE A 79 13.22 -36.32 -17.70
N ILE A 80 13.37 -35.61 -18.83
CA ILE A 80 14.07 -36.09 -20.03
C ILE A 80 15.49 -35.54 -20.00
N ARG A 81 16.50 -36.42 -20.11
CA ARG A 81 17.93 -36.08 -20.09
C ARG A 81 18.62 -36.70 -21.30
N GLY A 82 18.62 -35.99 -22.42
CA GLY A 82 18.94 -36.59 -23.72
C GLY A 82 17.83 -37.56 -24.13
N ASN A 83 18.17 -38.80 -24.47
CA ASN A 83 17.21 -39.80 -24.94
C ASN A 83 16.57 -40.62 -23.79
N VAL A 84 17.04 -40.45 -22.54
CA VAL A 84 16.54 -41.19 -21.38
C VAL A 84 15.45 -40.37 -20.67
N ARG A 85 14.33 -41.03 -20.33
CA ARG A 85 13.30 -40.50 -19.43
C ARG A 85 13.54 -41.04 -18.03
N HIS A 86 13.33 -40.20 -17.03
CA HIS A 86 13.34 -40.55 -15.61
C HIS A 86 12.01 -40.08 -15.03
N ILE A 87 11.16 -41.01 -14.60
CA ILE A 87 9.91 -40.67 -13.92
C ILE A 87 10.24 -40.34 -12.46
N LEU A 88 9.58 -39.33 -11.91
CA LEU A 88 9.74 -38.87 -10.52
C LEU A 88 8.50 -39.21 -9.70
N GLU A 89 7.32 -39.08 -10.33
CA GLU A 89 6.03 -39.44 -9.77
C GLU A 89 5.20 -40.10 -10.88
N ASP A 90 4.71 -41.31 -10.60
CA ASP A 90 3.84 -42.14 -11.46
C ASP A 90 2.57 -42.45 -10.66
N LYS A 91 1.61 -41.52 -10.70
CA LYS A 91 0.36 -41.55 -9.93
C LYS A 91 -0.67 -40.72 -10.70
N ASN A 92 -1.84 -41.28 -10.97
CA ASN A 92 -2.94 -40.52 -11.53
C ASN A 92 -3.47 -39.49 -10.49
N ASN A 93 -3.08 -38.23 -10.66
CA ASN A 93 -3.48 -37.10 -9.82
C ASN A 93 -4.58 -36.29 -10.52
N PRO A 94 -5.83 -36.29 -10.01
CA PRO A 94 -6.92 -35.50 -10.56
C PRO A 94 -6.76 -34.01 -10.21
N ILE A 95 -6.56 -33.17 -11.23
CA ILE A 95 -6.51 -31.71 -11.07
C ILE A 95 -7.84 -31.10 -11.52
N ALA A 96 -8.59 -30.55 -10.56
CA ALA A 96 -9.85 -29.85 -10.83
C ALA A 96 -9.68 -28.68 -11.83
N PRO A 97 -10.74 -28.26 -12.55
CA PRO A 97 -10.70 -27.13 -13.48
C PRO A 97 -10.08 -25.87 -12.85
N ARG A 98 -9.18 -25.21 -13.58
CA ARG A 98 -8.43 -24.01 -13.13
C ARG A 98 -7.60 -24.15 -11.84
N ASN A 99 -7.50 -25.35 -11.27
CA ASN A 99 -6.73 -25.60 -10.05
C ASN A 99 -5.28 -26.02 -10.37
N LYS A 100 -4.45 -26.16 -9.33
CA LYS A 100 -3.04 -26.57 -9.43
C LYS A 100 -2.74 -27.78 -8.54
N TYR A 101 -1.94 -28.70 -9.04
CA TYR A 101 -1.25 -29.73 -8.27
C TYR A 101 0.21 -29.31 -8.06
N GLN A 102 0.80 -29.66 -6.92
CA GLN A 102 2.20 -29.31 -6.61
C GLN A 102 2.89 -30.48 -5.92
N THR A 103 3.85 -31.09 -6.60
CA THR A 103 4.70 -32.14 -6.03
C THR A 103 6.02 -31.55 -5.52
N LYS A 104 6.57 -32.15 -4.45
CA LYS A 104 7.77 -31.72 -3.72
C LYS A 104 8.79 -32.85 -3.77
N ILE A 105 9.94 -32.60 -4.37
CA ILE A 105 11.01 -33.58 -4.58
C ILE A 105 12.28 -33.07 -3.90
N LEU A 106 13.05 -33.95 -3.25
CA LEU A 106 14.33 -33.56 -2.64
C LEU A 106 15.37 -33.37 -3.74
N MET A 107 16.16 -32.29 -3.68
CA MET A 107 17.13 -32.00 -4.73
C MET A 107 18.20 -33.09 -4.87
N ASP A 108 18.51 -33.82 -3.79
CA ASP A 108 19.49 -34.91 -3.79
C ASP A 108 19.03 -36.14 -4.59
N GLU A 109 17.73 -36.44 -4.58
CA GLU A 109 17.12 -37.45 -5.46
C GLU A 109 17.32 -37.05 -6.93
N ILE A 110 17.13 -35.76 -7.24
CA ILE A 110 17.39 -35.22 -8.57
C ILE A 110 18.89 -35.27 -8.90
N LEU A 111 19.79 -34.98 -7.95
CA LEU A 111 21.24 -35.02 -8.16
C LEU A 111 21.74 -36.44 -8.43
N THR A 112 21.29 -37.45 -7.67
CA THR A 112 21.63 -38.86 -7.92
C THR A 112 21.18 -39.29 -9.30
N ILE A 113 19.93 -39.00 -9.70
CA ILE A 113 19.42 -39.28 -11.05
C ILE A 113 20.26 -38.53 -12.11
N THR A 114 20.53 -37.24 -11.92
CA THR A 114 21.00 -36.35 -13.00
C THR A 114 22.52 -36.26 -13.17
N ASN A 115 23.33 -36.51 -12.14
CA ASN A 115 24.80 -36.35 -12.18
C ASN A 115 25.62 -37.66 -12.17
N HIS A 116 25.02 -38.82 -11.88
CA HIS A 116 25.73 -40.11 -11.76
C HIS A 116 26.65 -40.42 -12.97
N ASN A 117 27.94 -40.65 -12.72
CA ASN A 117 28.98 -41.05 -13.69
C ASN A 117 29.13 -40.21 -14.98
N ILE A 118 28.74 -38.92 -14.98
CA ILE A 118 28.74 -38.08 -16.18
C ILE A 118 30.06 -37.33 -16.44
N LYS A 119 30.61 -37.49 -17.66
CA LYS A 119 31.82 -36.76 -18.13
C LYS A 119 31.57 -35.30 -18.57
N LYS A 120 30.32 -34.94 -18.89
CA LYS A 120 29.90 -33.60 -19.38
C LYS A 120 28.43 -33.33 -18.99
N PHE A 121 28.18 -32.26 -18.22
CA PHE A 121 26.82 -31.81 -17.87
C PHE A 121 25.88 -31.74 -19.10
N LYS A 122 24.73 -32.39 -18.99
CA LYS A 122 23.64 -32.34 -19.98
C LYS A 122 22.44 -31.60 -19.37
N LYS A 123 21.78 -30.75 -20.15
CA LYS A 123 20.55 -30.08 -19.71
C LYS A 123 19.42 -31.09 -19.55
N VAL A 124 18.57 -30.85 -18.54
CA VAL A 124 17.34 -31.58 -18.26
C VAL A 124 16.14 -30.82 -18.83
N VAL A 125 15.15 -31.55 -19.34
CA VAL A 125 13.83 -31.05 -19.73
C VAL A 125 12.80 -31.68 -18.78
N LEU A 126 11.97 -30.87 -18.15
CA LEU A 126 10.86 -31.34 -17.31
C LEU A 126 9.68 -31.70 -18.21
N PHE A 127 8.99 -32.79 -17.92
CA PHE A 127 7.73 -33.15 -18.57
C PHE A 127 6.67 -33.54 -17.55
N ALA A 128 5.42 -33.37 -17.94
CA ALA A 128 4.29 -34.03 -17.32
C ALA A 128 3.32 -34.49 -18.42
N GLU A 129 2.57 -35.54 -18.14
CA GLU A 129 1.79 -36.30 -19.12
C GLU A 129 0.48 -36.77 -18.49
N ASN A 130 -0.63 -36.51 -19.19
CA ASN A 130 -1.96 -36.86 -18.72
C ASN A 130 -2.40 -38.26 -19.19
N GLU A 131 -3.56 -38.71 -18.71
CA GLU A 131 -4.19 -39.99 -19.07
C GLU A 131 -4.42 -40.16 -20.59
N ILE A 132 -4.65 -39.07 -21.33
CA ILE A 132 -4.83 -39.07 -22.80
C ILE A 132 -3.47 -39.11 -23.54
N GLY A 133 -2.34 -39.09 -22.84
CA GLY A 133 -0.99 -39.05 -23.44
C GLY A 133 -0.57 -37.67 -23.95
N LEU A 134 -1.30 -36.61 -23.62
CA LEU A 134 -0.90 -35.22 -23.89
C LEU A 134 0.29 -34.87 -22.99
N ARG A 135 1.50 -34.93 -23.56
CA ARG A 135 2.73 -34.54 -22.87
C ARG A 135 3.04 -33.06 -23.07
N LYS A 136 3.19 -32.32 -21.96
CA LYS A 136 3.76 -30.97 -21.94
C LYS A 136 5.22 -31.03 -21.51
N THR A 137 6.05 -30.12 -22.04
CA THR A 137 7.47 -30.04 -21.68
C THR A 137 7.91 -28.62 -21.34
N LEU A 138 8.70 -28.48 -20.28
CA LEU A 138 9.33 -27.25 -19.84
C LEU A 138 10.86 -27.41 -19.88
N LYS A 139 11.59 -26.35 -20.24
CA LYS A 139 13.06 -26.31 -20.14
C LYS A 139 13.44 -25.56 -18.85
N PRO A 140 13.50 -26.22 -17.67
CA PRO A 140 13.61 -25.55 -16.38
C PRO A 140 14.92 -24.75 -16.27
N LYS A 141 14.81 -23.42 -16.17
CA LYS A 141 15.95 -22.49 -16.11
C LYS A 141 16.58 -22.51 -14.72
N ARG A 142 15.79 -22.61 -13.66
CA ARG A 142 16.27 -22.64 -12.26
C ARG A 142 16.95 -23.97 -11.98
N LEU A 143 16.30 -25.10 -12.27
CA LEU A 143 16.91 -26.42 -12.07
C LEU A 143 18.22 -26.61 -12.85
N ASN A 144 18.24 -26.28 -14.15
CA ASN A 144 19.47 -26.40 -14.96
C ASN A 144 20.60 -25.45 -14.49
N LYS A 145 20.28 -24.33 -13.82
CA LYS A 145 21.28 -23.45 -13.20
C LYS A 145 21.81 -24.03 -11.90
N PHE A 146 20.96 -24.68 -11.11
CA PHE A 146 21.35 -25.40 -9.89
C PHE A 146 22.21 -26.63 -10.20
N LEU A 147 21.71 -27.60 -10.98
CA LEU A 147 22.44 -28.83 -11.31
C LEU A 147 23.80 -28.58 -11.98
N LYS A 148 23.92 -27.49 -12.77
CA LYS A 148 25.20 -27.06 -13.36
C LYS A 148 26.20 -26.53 -12.32
N ARG A 149 25.74 -25.89 -11.23
CA ARG A 149 26.62 -25.47 -10.12
C ARG A 149 27.17 -26.69 -9.39
N GLU A 150 26.30 -27.62 -9.01
CA GLU A 150 26.69 -28.83 -8.27
C GLU A 150 27.65 -29.70 -9.07
N TYR A 151 27.36 -29.92 -10.36
CA TYR A 151 28.29 -30.59 -11.28
C TYR A 151 29.68 -29.89 -11.37
N ILE A 152 29.75 -28.56 -11.21
CA ILE A 152 31.02 -27.81 -11.20
C ILE A 152 31.72 -27.92 -9.83
N LEU A 153 30.98 -28.04 -8.72
CA LEU A 153 31.54 -28.28 -7.39
C LEU A 153 32.10 -29.71 -7.28
N ASP A 154 31.30 -30.72 -7.58
CA ASP A 154 31.69 -32.13 -7.66
C ASP A 154 32.93 -32.34 -8.55
N LYS A 155 32.94 -31.73 -9.74
CA LYS A 155 34.10 -31.81 -10.65
C LYS A 155 35.34 -31.10 -10.11
N LYS A 156 35.20 -30.03 -9.31
CA LYS A 156 36.34 -29.39 -8.63
C LYS A 156 36.86 -30.28 -7.51
N GLU A 157 35.98 -30.83 -6.69
CA GLU A 157 36.31 -31.73 -5.59
C GLU A 157 37.03 -32.99 -6.09
N LYS A 158 36.47 -33.70 -7.07
CA LYS A 158 37.13 -34.81 -7.79
C LYS A 158 38.40 -34.41 -8.54
N SER A 159 38.66 -33.10 -8.73
CA SER A 159 39.94 -32.58 -9.24
C SER A 159 40.92 -32.20 -8.13
N LEU A 160 40.46 -32.04 -6.88
CA LEU A 160 41.26 -31.81 -5.69
C LEU A 160 41.65 -33.13 -5.02
N THR A 161 40.73 -34.09 -4.85
CA THR A 161 41.07 -35.43 -4.33
C THR A 161 42.15 -36.06 -5.21
N ARG A 162 41.94 -36.09 -6.54
CA ARG A 162 42.93 -36.59 -7.51
C ARG A 162 44.26 -35.84 -7.52
N LYS A 163 44.33 -34.61 -6.99
CA LYS A 163 45.61 -33.88 -6.83
C LYS A 163 46.28 -34.22 -5.50
N LYS A 164 45.49 -34.46 -4.46
CA LYS A 164 45.96 -34.97 -3.17
C LYS A 164 46.49 -36.40 -3.33
N GLU A 165 45.68 -37.30 -3.91
CA GLU A 165 46.08 -38.67 -4.32
C GLU A 165 47.43 -38.67 -5.06
N ARG A 166 47.60 -37.88 -6.14
CA ARG A 166 48.88 -37.79 -6.89
C ARG A 166 50.03 -37.12 -6.11
N PHE A 167 49.75 -36.33 -5.07
CA PHE A 167 50.77 -35.75 -4.20
C PHE A 167 51.23 -36.79 -3.18
N ASP A 168 50.28 -37.46 -2.54
CA ASP A 168 50.50 -38.50 -1.53
C ASP A 168 51.22 -39.74 -2.13
N THR A 169 50.93 -40.10 -3.39
CA THR A 169 51.63 -41.18 -4.12
C THR A 169 52.88 -40.74 -4.89
N GLY A 170 53.11 -39.43 -5.04
CA GLY A 170 54.13 -38.86 -5.94
C GLY A 170 53.97 -39.20 -7.43
N SER A 171 52.87 -39.84 -7.86
CA SER A 171 52.69 -40.41 -9.19
C SER A 171 52.33 -39.36 -10.26
N TYR A 172 53.29 -38.48 -10.57
CA TYR A 172 53.18 -37.44 -11.60
C TYR A 172 53.75 -37.88 -12.95
N ASN A 173 53.02 -37.62 -14.03
CA ASN A 173 53.50 -37.80 -15.40
C ASN A 173 54.59 -36.78 -15.75
N PHE A 174 55.48 -37.09 -16.71
CA PHE A 174 56.59 -36.21 -17.12
C PHE A 174 56.15 -34.75 -17.40
N TRP A 175 55.11 -34.58 -18.22
CA TRP A 175 54.53 -33.26 -18.50
C TRP A 175 53.97 -32.54 -17.25
N GLU A 176 53.44 -33.27 -16.27
CA GLU A 176 52.98 -32.67 -15.01
C GLU A 176 54.17 -32.20 -14.15
N ARG A 177 55.28 -32.95 -14.13
CA ARG A 177 56.52 -32.55 -13.45
C ARG A 177 57.11 -31.28 -14.07
N SER A 178 57.22 -31.22 -15.40
CA SER A 178 57.68 -30.01 -16.11
C SER A 178 56.75 -28.81 -15.87
N LEU A 179 55.43 -29.02 -15.87
CA LEU A 179 54.47 -27.96 -15.53
C LEU A 179 54.55 -27.50 -14.07
N LEU A 180 54.91 -28.37 -13.12
CA LEU A 180 55.17 -27.97 -11.73
C LEU A 180 56.41 -27.06 -11.63
N ILE A 181 57.49 -27.37 -12.35
CA ILE A 181 58.71 -26.54 -12.41
C ILE A 181 58.40 -25.17 -13.04
N ILE A 182 57.73 -25.14 -14.19
CA ILE A 182 57.29 -23.89 -14.85
C ILE A 182 56.39 -23.08 -13.90
N LYS A 183 55.45 -23.72 -13.21
CA LYS A 183 54.57 -23.07 -12.24
C LYS A 183 55.31 -22.55 -10.99
N LEU A 184 56.45 -23.15 -10.62
CA LEU A 184 57.33 -22.65 -9.58
C LEU A 184 58.03 -21.35 -10.03
N LEU A 185 58.62 -21.36 -11.23
CA LEU A 185 59.30 -20.21 -11.83
C LEU A 185 58.35 -19.01 -12.04
N PHE A 186 57.12 -19.24 -12.51
CA PHE A 186 56.11 -18.19 -12.70
C PHE A 186 55.24 -17.90 -11.46
N ARG A 187 55.52 -18.53 -10.31
CA ARG A 187 54.84 -18.27 -9.03
C ARG A 187 54.86 -16.80 -8.58
N PRO A 188 55.97 -16.02 -8.67
CA PRO A 188 55.96 -14.59 -8.34
C PRO A 188 55.01 -13.78 -9.24
N PHE A 189 55.06 -13.97 -10.55
CA PHE A 189 54.16 -13.29 -11.50
C PHE A 189 52.68 -13.62 -11.23
N TYR A 190 52.36 -14.90 -10.93
CA TYR A 190 51.00 -15.29 -10.56
C TYR A 190 50.54 -14.65 -9.24
N LYS A 191 51.40 -14.57 -8.22
CA LYS A 191 51.12 -13.85 -6.97
C LYS A 191 50.89 -12.35 -7.21
N LEU A 192 51.69 -11.72 -8.07
CA LEU A 192 51.55 -10.30 -8.43
C LEU A 192 50.21 -10.04 -9.12
N HIS A 193 49.84 -10.84 -10.12
CA HIS A 193 48.55 -10.74 -10.82
C HIS A 193 47.35 -11.00 -9.90
N GLN A 194 47.47 -11.93 -8.95
CA GLN A 194 46.46 -12.10 -7.90
C GLN A 194 46.34 -10.85 -7.01
N ARG A 195 47.46 -10.27 -6.54
CA ARG A 195 47.45 -9.03 -5.74
C ARG A 195 46.78 -7.88 -6.49
N LEU A 196 47.09 -7.69 -7.77
CA LEU A 196 46.46 -6.68 -8.64
C LEU A 196 44.94 -6.90 -8.79
N LYS A 197 44.48 -8.16 -8.91
CA LYS A 197 43.05 -8.49 -8.94
C LYS A 197 42.34 -8.33 -7.60
N PHE A 198 43.04 -8.54 -6.48
CA PHE A 198 42.47 -8.29 -5.16
C PHE A 198 42.43 -6.79 -4.84
N SER A 199 43.41 -5.99 -5.27
CA SER A 199 43.36 -4.53 -5.10
C SER A 199 42.28 -3.89 -5.95
N THR A 200 42.11 -4.25 -7.23
CA THR A 200 41.01 -3.71 -8.04
C THR A 200 39.64 -4.13 -7.51
N ASN A 201 39.46 -5.38 -7.07
CA ASN A 201 38.21 -5.79 -6.41
C ASN A 201 37.97 -5.07 -5.07
N LYS A 202 39.02 -4.74 -4.31
CA LYS A 202 38.90 -3.93 -3.07
C LYS A 202 38.47 -2.50 -3.39
N VAL A 203 39.11 -1.85 -4.37
CA VAL A 203 38.76 -0.50 -4.85
C VAL A 203 37.33 -0.44 -5.39
N LEU A 204 36.88 -1.47 -6.14
CA LEU A 204 35.50 -1.54 -6.61
C LEU A 204 34.49 -1.66 -5.47
N LYS A 205 34.78 -2.49 -4.45
CA LYS A 205 33.93 -2.59 -3.24
C LYS A 205 33.92 -1.30 -2.42
N GLU A 206 35.06 -0.63 -2.26
CA GLU A 206 35.13 0.66 -1.59
C GLU A 206 34.35 1.74 -2.36
N ALA A 207 34.40 1.74 -3.70
CA ALA A 207 33.60 2.64 -4.53
C ALA A 207 32.09 2.33 -4.45
N GLU A 208 31.71 1.06 -4.32
CA GLU A 208 30.32 0.64 -4.08
C GLU A 208 29.82 1.11 -2.71
N ILE A 209 30.60 0.92 -1.65
CA ILE A 209 30.30 1.41 -0.29
C ILE A 209 30.17 2.95 -0.28
N ARG A 210 31.10 3.68 -0.91
CA ARG A 210 31.02 5.15 -1.02
C ARG A 210 29.77 5.63 -1.78
N ARG A 211 29.30 4.87 -2.77
CA ARG A 211 28.03 5.18 -3.48
C ARG A 211 26.81 4.94 -2.60
N ILE A 212 26.81 3.89 -1.78
CA ILE A 212 25.73 3.63 -0.81
C ILE A 212 25.71 4.74 0.24
N GLN A 213 26.86 5.05 0.86
CA GLN A 213 27.00 6.13 1.84
C GLN A 213 26.58 7.49 1.28
N LYS A 214 26.95 7.82 0.03
CA LYS A 214 26.46 9.04 -0.61
C LYS A 214 24.94 8.99 -0.82
N ALA A 215 24.39 7.90 -1.35
CA ALA A 215 22.94 7.78 -1.53
C ALA A 215 22.15 7.81 -0.20
N GLU A 216 22.77 7.46 0.92
CA GLU A 216 22.22 7.62 2.27
C GLU A 216 22.31 9.09 2.75
N HIS A 217 23.44 9.77 2.51
CA HIS A 217 23.59 11.20 2.78
C HIS A 217 22.59 12.04 1.98
N ASP A 218 22.53 11.86 0.65
CA ASP A 218 21.62 12.55 -0.26
C ASP A 218 20.14 12.39 0.17
N ARG A 219 19.78 11.23 0.77
CA ARG A 219 18.45 10.97 1.34
C ARG A 219 18.19 11.68 2.67
N ILE A 220 19.20 11.81 3.53
CA ILE A 220 19.10 12.55 4.79
C ILE A 220 18.98 14.04 4.49
N GLU A 221 19.82 14.55 3.59
CA GLU A 221 19.82 15.93 3.10
C GLU A 221 18.47 16.30 2.48
N PHE A 222 17.91 15.45 1.59
CA PHE A 222 16.57 15.64 1.04
C PHE A 222 15.49 15.70 2.13
N LYS A 223 15.52 14.79 3.12
CA LYS A 223 14.57 14.81 4.24
C LYS A 223 14.70 16.06 5.11
N LEU A 224 15.92 16.55 5.35
CA LEU A 224 16.15 17.78 6.10
C LEU A 224 15.55 18.99 5.34
N HIS A 225 15.76 19.08 4.02
CA HIS A 225 15.11 20.08 3.17
C HIS A 225 13.58 19.97 3.18
N GLU A 226 13.02 18.75 3.13
CA GLU A 226 11.57 18.51 3.24
C GLU A 226 11.01 18.98 4.60
N THR A 227 11.71 18.72 5.71
CA THR A 227 11.31 19.22 7.03
C THR A 227 11.43 20.74 7.15
N ALA A 228 12.50 21.34 6.62
CA ALA A 228 12.68 22.79 6.63
C ALA A 228 11.60 23.51 5.79
N ALA A 229 11.23 22.95 4.64
CA ALA A 229 10.12 23.45 3.82
C ALA A 229 8.79 23.42 4.60
N LYS A 230 8.47 22.30 5.27
CA LYS A 230 7.27 22.17 6.09
C LYS A 230 7.23 23.14 7.27
N VAL A 231 8.37 23.37 7.94
CA VAL A 231 8.46 24.38 9.02
C VAL A 231 8.22 25.79 8.48
N ASN A 232 8.77 26.13 7.31
CA ASN A 232 8.52 27.42 6.66
C ASN A 232 7.04 27.58 6.22
N GLU A 233 6.42 26.54 5.67
CA GLU A 233 4.99 26.54 5.35
C GLU A 233 4.12 26.77 6.60
N LEU A 234 4.43 26.12 7.72
CA LEU A 234 3.72 26.31 8.98
C LEU A 234 3.89 27.76 9.48
N ARG A 235 5.11 28.31 9.42
CA ARG A 235 5.37 29.70 9.82
C ARG A 235 4.57 30.70 8.99
N VAL A 236 4.50 30.53 7.67
CA VAL A 236 3.69 31.37 6.77
C VAL A 236 2.19 31.21 7.06
N LYS A 237 1.71 30.00 7.38
CA LYS A 237 0.32 29.75 7.80
C LYS A 237 0.01 30.41 9.15
N GLU A 238 0.94 30.45 10.08
CA GLU A 238 0.79 31.19 11.34
C GLU A 238 0.81 32.70 11.13
N GLU A 239 1.75 33.24 10.35
CA GLU A 239 1.86 34.67 10.02
C GLU A 239 0.56 35.17 9.37
N THR A 240 0.07 34.47 8.34
CA THR A 240 -1.21 34.80 7.68
C THR A 240 -2.43 34.60 8.59
N SER A 241 -2.43 33.62 9.50
CA SER A 241 -3.49 33.47 10.51
C SER A 241 -3.50 34.59 11.54
N ARG A 242 -2.33 35.15 11.89
CA ARG A 242 -2.21 36.32 12.78
C ARG A 242 -2.71 37.59 12.07
N GLU A 243 -2.30 37.82 10.82
CA GLU A 243 -2.81 38.94 10.00
C GLU A 243 -4.33 38.90 9.80
N ASN A 244 -4.90 37.71 9.58
CA ASN A 244 -6.35 37.59 9.41
C ASN A 244 -7.10 37.89 10.71
N ARG A 245 -6.59 37.42 11.87
CA ARG A 245 -7.15 37.77 13.18
C ARG A 245 -7.09 39.28 13.47
N THR A 246 -5.99 39.96 13.15
CA THR A 246 -5.92 41.41 13.36
C THR A 246 -6.92 42.15 12.45
N ARG A 247 -7.00 41.78 11.17
CA ARG A 247 -8.02 42.31 10.24
C ARG A 247 -9.45 42.05 10.72
N GLU A 248 -9.73 40.88 11.28
CA GLU A 248 -11.04 40.55 11.86
C GLU A 248 -11.36 41.47 13.06
N THR A 249 -10.43 41.69 13.98
CA THR A 249 -10.62 42.62 15.11
C THR A 249 -10.74 44.09 14.67
N GLU A 250 -9.99 44.52 13.65
CA GLU A 250 -10.12 45.86 13.06
C GLU A 250 -11.50 46.06 12.41
N LEU A 251 -12.00 45.06 11.67
CA LEU A 251 -13.32 45.06 11.06
C LEU A 251 -14.45 45.01 12.11
N GLU A 252 -14.24 44.36 13.26
CA GLU A 252 -15.21 44.38 14.36
C GLU A 252 -15.26 45.75 15.04
N LEU A 253 -14.10 46.34 15.35
CA LEU A 253 -13.99 47.67 15.93
C LEU A 253 -14.65 48.73 15.01
N LEU A 254 -14.43 48.65 13.70
CA LEU A 254 -15.10 49.51 12.70
C LEU A 254 -16.62 49.30 12.64
N LYS A 255 -17.13 48.09 12.87
CA LYS A 255 -18.59 47.84 12.99
C LYS A 255 -19.16 48.47 14.26
N GLN A 256 -18.47 48.32 15.39
CA GLN A 256 -18.89 48.89 16.67
C GLN A 256 -18.93 50.44 16.60
N GLN A 257 -17.90 51.06 16.02
CA GLN A 257 -17.88 52.51 15.77
C GLN A 257 -19.07 52.97 14.93
N LYS A 258 -19.34 52.32 13.79
CA LYS A 258 -20.48 52.67 12.93
C LYS A 258 -21.85 52.42 13.60
N ALA A 259 -21.97 51.40 14.44
CA ALA A 259 -23.17 51.17 15.23
C ALA A 259 -23.43 52.33 16.20
N TYR A 260 -22.40 52.79 16.91
CA TYR A 260 -22.47 53.94 17.80
C TYR A 260 -22.75 55.27 17.06
N GLU A 261 -22.14 55.48 15.88
CA GLU A 261 -22.47 56.62 15.01
C GLU A 261 -23.97 56.61 14.64
N ILE A 262 -24.49 55.47 14.18
CA ILE A 262 -25.91 55.30 13.83
C ILE A 262 -26.82 55.54 15.04
N GLU A 263 -26.45 55.07 16.23
CA GLU A 263 -27.21 55.33 17.45
C GLU A 263 -27.21 56.82 17.82
N SER A 264 -26.05 57.48 17.78
CA SER A 264 -25.95 58.93 18.06
C SER A 264 -26.80 59.76 17.08
N LEU A 265 -26.88 59.35 15.82
CA LEU A 265 -27.73 59.97 14.80
C LEU A 265 -29.22 59.75 15.09
N LYS A 266 -29.63 58.54 15.50
CA LYS A 266 -31.02 58.25 15.93
C LYS A 266 -31.40 59.08 17.15
N GLN A 267 -30.53 59.18 18.17
CA GLN A 267 -30.78 59.99 19.36
C GLN A 267 -30.88 61.49 18.99
N ALA A 268 -30.02 61.99 18.10
CA ALA A 268 -30.10 63.37 17.59
C ALA A 268 -31.36 63.63 16.75
N GLU A 269 -31.89 62.64 16.04
CA GLU A 269 -33.16 62.73 15.32
C GLU A 269 -34.37 62.72 16.26
N LEU A 270 -34.40 61.81 17.24
CA LEU A 270 -35.42 61.78 18.30
C LEU A 270 -35.46 63.10 19.08
N ASN A 271 -34.31 63.67 19.43
CA ASN A 271 -34.24 64.99 20.09
C ASN A 271 -34.81 66.09 19.19
N LYS A 272 -34.54 66.10 17.87
CA LYS A 272 -35.15 67.05 16.92
C LYS A 272 -36.66 66.85 16.76
N ILE A 273 -37.18 65.63 16.92
CA ILE A 273 -38.63 65.35 16.93
C ILE A 273 -39.23 65.90 18.23
N PHE A 274 -38.65 65.57 19.39
CA PHE A 274 -39.09 66.05 20.69
C PHE A 274 -39.06 67.58 20.80
N GLU A 275 -38.03 68.25 20.27
CA GLU A 275 -37.97 69.72 20.22
C GLU A 275 -39.08 70.32 19.35
N LYS A 276 -39.39 69.72 18.20
CA LYS A 276 -40.53 70.15 17.35
C LYS A 276 -41.86 69.95 18.07
N GLU A 277 -42.04 68.87 18.82
CA GLU A 277 -43.27 68.60 19.57
C GLU A 277 -43.41 69.50 20.79
N LYS A 278 -42.33 69.70 21.55
CA LYS A 278 -42.25 70.68 22.63
C LYS A 278 -42.52 72.10 22.11
N ALA A 279 -42.04 72.46 20.91
CA ALA A 279 -42.35 73.73 20.26
C ALA A 279 -43.84 73.85 19.93
N LYS A 280 -44.47 72.83 19.31
CA LYS A 280 -45.92 72.78 19.08
C LYS A 280 -46.70 72.97 20.40
N ILE A 281 -46.34 72.23 21.45
CA ILE A 281 -46.99 72.31 22.76
C ILE A 281 -46.80 73.69 23.40
N SER A 282 -45.61 74.29 23.29
CA SER A 282 -45.36 75.63 23.83
C SER A 282 -46.09 76.76 23.09
N ALA A 283 -46.47 76.52 21.83
CA ALA A 283 -47.32 77.43 21.06
C ALA A 283 -48.82 77.31 21.43
N ILE A 284 -49.23 76.24 22.13
CA ILE A 284 -50.58 76.13 22.67
C ILE A 284 -50.72 77.09 23.86
N ASN A 285 -51.42 78.20 23.63
CA ASN A 285 -51.77 79.14 24.68
C ASN A 285 -52.82 78.52 25.60
N VAL A 286 -52.37 77.81 26.64
CA VAL A 286 -53.20 77.06 27.60
C VAL A 286 -54.37 77.90 28.13
N LYS A 287 -54.21 79.22 28.31
CA LYS A 287 -55.29 80.12 28.79
C LYS A 287 -56.46 80.28 27.80
N GLU A 288 -56.25 80.03 26.51
CA GLU A 288 -57.30 80.08 25.49
C GLU A 288 -57.90 78.71 25.24
N GLU A 289 -57.09 77.65 25.26
CA GLU A 289 -57.58 76.28 25.06
C GLU A 289 -58.40 75.78 26.26
N VAL A 290 -57.96 76.09 27.49
CA VAL A 290 -58.77 75.93 28.71
C VAL A 290 -60.04 76.77 28.64
N LYS A 291 -59.98 78.01 28.11
CA LYS A 291 -61.19 78.82 27.89
C LYS A 291 -62.14 78.24 26.84
N LYS A 292 -61.66 77.52 25.83
CA LYS A 292 -62.52 76.75 24.91
C LYS A 292 -63.15 75.57 25.65
N TYR A 293 -62.34 74.72 26.28
CA TYR A 293 -62.81 73.50 26.93
C TYR A 293 -63.88 73.77 28.00
N PHE A 294 -63.68 74.81 28.84
CA PHE A 294 -64.66 75.23 29.85
C PHE A 294 -65.81 76.12 29.30
N ARG A 295 -65.72 76.63 28.05
CA ARG A 295 -66.86 77.25 27.34
C ARG A 295 -67.76 76.23 26.66
N GLU A 296 -67.17 75.18 26.11
CA GLU A 296 -67.87 74.08 25.45
C GLU A 296 -68.49 73.13 26.48
N LYS A 297 -67.88 72.99 27.67
CA LYS A 297 -68.41 72.19 28.79
C LYS A 297 -68.38 72.95 30.14
N PRO A 298 -69.24 73.96 30.34
CA PRO A 298 -69.45 74.61 31.63
C PRO A 298 -70.28 73.69 32.55
N ILE A 299 -69.61 72.76 33.22
CA ILE A 299 -70.24 71.72 34.06
C ILE A 299 -70.73 72.32 35.38
N SER A 300 -72.06 72.38 35.57
CA SER A 300 -72.67 72.49 36.90
C SER A 300 -72.71 71.10 37.55
N PHE A 301 -72.06 70.94 38.69
CA PHE A 301 -71.89 69.64 39.34
C PHE A 301 -73.21 69.15 39.98
N ASN A 302 -73.94 68.29 39.28
CA ASN A 302 -75.03 67.47 39.82
C ASN A 302 -75.29 66.25 38.93
N LYS A 303 -75.00 65.05 39.44
CA LYS A 303 -75.02 63.73 38.74
C LYS A 303 -74.01 63.66 37.57
N ALA A 304 -72.98 62.82 37.54
CA ALA A 304 -72.77 61.45 38.05
C ALA A 304 -73.60 60.37 37.33
N GLU A 305 -72.91 59.27 36.99
CA GLU A 305 -73.47 57.95 36.61
C GLU A 305 -74.19 57.85 35.24
N HIS A 306 -73.45 58.13 34.17
CA HIS A 306 -73.48 57.53 32.81
C HIS A 306 -72.39 58.26 31.99
N ASP A 307 -71.51 57.65 31.18
CA ASP A 307 -71.40 56.26 30.73
C ASP A 307 -70.04 55.63 31.14
N LEU A 308 -70.14 54.53 31.91
CA LEU A 308 -69.42 53.30 31.59
C LEU A 308 -70.07 52.67 30.34
N GLU A 309 -69.35 51.78 29.65
CA GLU A 309 -69.69 51.19 28.33
C GLU A 309 -69.30 52.08 27.12
N LYS A 310 -68.67 51.58 26.02
CA LYS A 310 -68.14 50.25 25.66
C LYS A 310 -66.99 50.41 24.64
N GLU A 311 -65.78 49.98 24.99
CA GLU A 311 -64.61 49.71 24.12
C GLU A 311 -63.57 49.05 25.04
N GLN A 312 -63.25 47.75 25.04
CA GLN A 312 -63.37 46.67 24.06
C GLN A 312 -62.43 46.74 22.83
N GLN A 313 -61.31 46.01 22.97
CA GLN A 313 -60.61 45.18 21.96
C GLN A 313 -59.43 45.77 21.14
N GLN A 314 -58.53 44.85 20.76
CA GLN A 314 -57.57 44.85 19.64
C GLN A 314 -56.32 45.78 19.64
N ALA A 315 -55.18 45.21 20.10
CA ALA A 315 -53.87 45.13 19.38
C ALA A 315 -52.88 44.29 20.25
N LEU A 316 -52.71 42.99 20.03
CA LEU A 316 -51.74 42.33 19.12
C LEU A 316 -50.23 42.60 19.41
N GLU A 317 -49.60 41.65 20.10
CA GLU A 317 -48.39 40.85 19.73
C GLU A 317 -47.27 41.38 18.78
N PRO A 318 -46.01 40.86 18.85
CA PRO A 318 -45.24 40.39 20.03
C PRO A 318 -43.67 40.59 19.92
N GLU A 319 -42.90 39.91 20.80
CA GLU A 319 -41.51 39.37 20.60
C GLU A 319 -40.28 40.33 20.73
N PRO A 320 -39.04 39.83 21.01
CA PRO A 320 -38.23 40.28 22.18
C PRO A 320 -36.78 40.72 21.83
N PRO A 321 -35.78 40.82 22.78
CA PRO A 321 -35.00 39.64 23.21
C PRO A 321 -34.25 39.64 24.59
N GLN A 322 -34.00 38.42 25.11
CA GLN A 322 -32.78 37.91 25.78
C GLN A 322 -32.22 38.47 27.12
N GLU A 323 -32.11 37.55 28.12
CA GLU A 323 -31.23 37.64 29.31
C GLU A 323 -29.86 36.94 29.10
N LYS A 324 -29.06 36.77 30.17
CA LYS A 324 -27.60 36.56 30.14
C LYS A 324 -27.08 35.45 31.08
N LEU A 325 -25.90 34.91 30.73
CA LEU A 325 -24.80 34.43 31.61
C LEU A 325 -24.84 33.02 32.28
N VAL A 326 -23.61 32.53 32.60
CA VAL A 326 -23.21 31.60 33.70
C VAL A 326 -23.63 30.12 33.54
N GLU A 327 -22.88 29.05 33.92
CA GLU A 327 -21.49 28.71 34.37
C GLU A 327 -21.38 27.14 34.34
N GLU A 328 -20.27 26.38 34.49
CA GLU A 328 -18.80 26.48 34.32
C GLU A 328 -18.25 25.01 34.43
N LYS A 329 -16.93 24.78 34.46
CA LYS A 329 -16.21 23.57 34.95
C LYS A 329 -16.22 22.30 34.07
N ALA A 330 -15.13 21.51 34.01
CA ALA A 330 -13.76 21.74 34.49
C ALA A 330 -12.72 20.95 33.67
N THR A 331 -11.53 21.53 33.53
CA THR A 331 -10.27 20.83 33.28
C THR A 331 -9.58 20.48 34.60
N VAL A 332 -8.87 19.36 34.66
CA VAL A 332 -7.88 19.08 35.71
C VAL A 332 -6.61 18.56 35.04
N GLU A 333 -5.48 19.16 35.39
CA GLU A 333 -4.12 18.75 35.04
C GLU A 333 -3.50 18.05 36.28
N GLU A 334 -2.61 17.09 36.08
CA GLU A 334 -1.72 16.62 37.15
C GLU A 334 -0.28 16.48 36.61
N GLU A 335 0.69 17.05 37.33
CA GLU A 335 2.12 17.03 36.99
C GLU A 335 2.95 16.15 37.93
N GLY A 336 3.78 15.27 37.36
CA GLY A 336 4.98 14.72 38.02
C GLY A 336 4.76 13.74 39.20
N ILE A 337 5.81 13.25 39.88
CA ILE A 337 7.25 13.45 39.69
C ILE A 337 8.00 12.09 39.71
N PHE A 338 9.17 12.06 39.07
CA PHE A 338 10.09 10.93 38.90
C PHE A 338 10.80 10.47 40.20
N ASN A 339 11.07 9.14 40.34
CA ASN A 339 12.42 8.51 40.39
C ASN A 339 12.72 7.42 41.45
N ILE A 340 13.26 6.30 40.92
CA ILE A 340 14.40 5.47 41.42
C ILE A 340 14.21 4.37 42.50
N GLU A 341 14.54 3.15 42.04
CA GLU A 341 15.10 1.95 42.71
C GLU A 341 14.27 0.93 43.53
N ALA A 342 14.65 -0.34 43.30
CA ALA A 342 14.58 -1.50 44.20
C ALA A 342 13.22 -1.98 44.76
N GLY A 343 12.31 -2.46 43.90
CA GLY A 343 11.18 -3.28 44.35
C GLY A 343 10.51 -4.13 43.27
N LYS A 344 10.46 -5.46 43.44
CA LYS A 344 9.61 -6.34 42.60
C LYS A 344 8.14 -6.17 43.02
N GLN A 345 7.36 -5.42 42.26
CA GLN A 345 5.90 -5.51 42.29
C GLN A 345 5.39 -6.10 40.98
N LYS A 346 4.52 -7.12 41.07
CA LYS A 346 3.88 -7.73 39.90
C LYS A 346 2.63 -6.92 39.53
N GLU A 347 2.79 -5.94 38.64
CA GLU A 347 1.63 -5.29 38.03
C GLU A 347 0.81 -6.30 37.21
N THR A 348 -0.43 -6.49 37.63
CA THR A 348 -1.44 -7.32 36.96
C THR A 348 -2.10 -6.51 35.84
N ILE A 349 -1.32 -6.26 34.78
CA ILE A 349 -1.79 -5.60 33.54
C ILE A 349 -2.99 -6.39 32.98
N ASP A 350 -4.14 -5.74 32.82
CA ASP A 350 -5.28 -6.34 32.14
C ASP A 350 -5.06 -6.36 30.61
N TYR A 351 -4.58 -7.51 30.14
CA TYR A 351 -4.37 -7.80 28.72
C TYR A 351 -5.64 -7.79 27.86
N GLU A 352 -6.84 -7.77 28.46
CA GLU A 352 -8.10 -7.75 27.71
C GLU A 352 -8.55 -6.33 27.33
N ALA A 353 -8.15 -5.30 28.09
CA ALA A 353 -8.33 -3.89 27.73
C ALA A 353 -7.46 -3.45 26.54
N LEU A 354 -6.20 -3.92 26.47
CA LEU A 354 -5.19 -3.48 25.50
C LEU A 354 -5.55 -3.74 24.03
N THR A 355 -5.06 -2.89 23.13
CA THR A 355 -5.22 -3.04 21.68
C THR A 355 -4.31 -4.14 21.10
N VAL A 356 -4.57 -4.54 19.85
CA VAL A 356 -3.76 -5.53 19.13
C VAL A 356 -2.35 -5.01 18.77
N VAL A 357 -2.12 -3.69 18.86
CA VAL A 357 -0.80 -3.10 18.63
C VAL A 357 0.05 -3.24 19.89
N GLU A 358 -0.44 -2.74 21.02
CA GLU A 358 0.25 -2.82 22.32
C GLU A 358 0.54 -4.27 22.73
N LEU A 359 -0.42 -5.19 22.50
CA LEU A 359 -0.19 -6.63 22.74
C LEU A 359 0.91 -7.23 21.85
N LYS A 360 1.15 -6.69 20.65
CA LYS A 360 2.27 -7.11 19.78
C LYS A 360 3.60 -6.45 20.16
N GLU A 361 3.57 -5.30 20.83
CA GLU A 361 4.76 -4.66 21.38
C GLU A 361 5.19 -5.35 22.68
N ILE A 362 4.25 -5.65 23.59
CA ILE A 362 4.49 -6.50 24.77
C ILE A 362 5.01 -7.88 24.35
N ALA A 363 4.45 -8.51 23.31
CA ALA A 363 4.97 -9.79 22.81
C ALA A 363 6.42 -9.68 22.28
N LYS A 364 6.78 -8.54 21.68
CA LYS A 364 8.13 -8.26 21.17
C LYS A 364 9.12 -7.99 22.30
N GLU A 365 8.72 -7.26 23.34
CA GLU A 365 9.53 -7.00 24.53
C GLU A 365 9.82 -8.27 25.33
N ASN A 366 8.83 -9.16 25.44
CA ASN A 366 9.01 -10.50 26.02
C ASN A 366 9.74 -11.49 25.08
N GLY A 367 10.32 -11.01 23.97
CA GLY A 367 11.17 -11.81 23.08
C GLY A 367 10.46 -12.90 22.30
N LEU A 368 9.13 -12.87 22.22
CA LEU A 368 8.34 -13.93 21.60
C LEU A 368 8.54 -13.96 20.08
N THR A 369 8.40 -15.14 19.48
CA THR A 369 8.46 -15.33 18.01
C THR A 369 7.09 -15.74 17.47
N ASN A 370 6.87 -15.57 16.17
CA ASN A 370 5.61 -15.89 15.46
C ASN A 370 4.34 -15.14 15.91
N TYR A 371 4.43 -14.18 16.83
CA TYR A 371 3.30 -13.36 17.31
C TYR A 371 2.65 -12.44 16.24
N SER A 372 3.30 -12.23 15.11
CA SER A 372 2.89 -11.25 14.09
C SER A 372 1.59 -11.62 13.37
N SER A 373 1.31 -12.92 13.18
CA SER A 373 0.12 -13.45 12.50
C SER A 373 -1.04 -13.85 13.42
N LEU A 374 -0.83 -13.80 14.74
CA LEU A 374 -1.82 -14.20 15.74
C LEU A 374 -2.94 -13.18 15.94
N ARG A 375 -4.13 -13.66 16.31
CA ARG A 375 -5.33 -12.88 16.69
C ARG A 375 -5.25 -12.44 18.15
N LYS A 376 -6.04 -11.43 18.57
CA LYS A 376 -6.00 -10.86 19.94
C LYS A 376 -6.05 -11.93 21.05
N ARG A 377 -6.96 -12.91 20.96
CA ARG A 377 -7.09 -14.00 21.95
C ARG A 377 -5.86 -14.92 22.01
N GLU A 378 -5.26 -15.21 20.86
CA GLU A 378 -4.05 -16.05 20.74
C GLU A 378 -2.81 -15.33 21.29
N LEU A 379 -2.70 -14.01 21.06
CA LEU A 379 -1.68 -13.14 21.66
C LEU A 379 -1.77 -13.10 23.18
N ILE A 380 -2.96 -12.87 23.73
CA ILE A 380 -3.19 -12.83 25.19
C ILE A 380 -2.86 -14.18 25.82
N ALA A 381 -3.27 -15.29 25.20
CA ALA A 381 -2.95 -16.63 25.67
C ALA A 381 -1.42 -16.87 25.68
N LEU A 382 -0.73 -16.53 24.59
CA LEU A 382 0.73 -16.69 24.49
C LEU A 382 1.46 -15.89 25.58
N ILE A 383 1.11 -14.60 25.75
CA ILE A 383 1.71 -13.70 26.75
C ILE A 383 1.45 -14.19 28.18
N ARG A 384 0.24 -14.69 28.49
CA ARG A 384 -0.08 -15.31 29.79
C ARG A 384 0.79 -16.55 30.04
N THR A 385 0.86 -17.48 29.08
CA THR A 385 1.66 -18.73 29.24
C THR A 385 3.15 -18.48 29.46
N THR A 386 3.72 -17.40 28.93
CA THR A 386 5.14 -17.06 29.14
C THR A 386 5.42 -16.19 30.37
N LYS A 387 4.41 -15.91 31.20
CA LYS A 387 4.53 -15.20 32.49
C LYS A 387 4.30 -16.11 33.71
N GLU A 388 3.90 -17.36 33.47
CA GLU A 388 3.53 -18.38 34.47
C GLU A 388 4.55 -19.54 34.55
N GLY A 389 5.52 -19.60 33.64
CA GLY A 389 6.71 -20.47 33.69
C GLY A 389 7.99 -19.68 33.92
#